data_AF-A0A957VYD1-F1
#
_entry.id   AF-A0A957VYD1-F1
#
_cell.length_a   1.000
_cell.length_b   1.000
_cell.length_c   1.000
_cell.angle_alpha   90.00
_cell.angle_beta   90.00
_cell.angle_gamma   90.00
#
_symmetry.space_group_name_H-M   'P 1'
#
loop_
_entity.id
_entity.type
_entity.pdbx_description
1 polymer ?
#
loop_
_entity_poly.entity_id
_entity_poly.type
_entity_poly.pdbx_seq_one_letter_code
_entity_poly.pdbx_strand_id
1 'polypeptide(L)'
;MSNLVKSEPTLMVYQGHYLYEAIKAQRLTPEEVRSAIRNQGIANVEDVASVVLETEGSLTVIPCTDLGRKSALVDVADQIPR
;
A
#
# COMPACT_ATOMS: atom_id res chain seq x y z
N MET A 1 6.44 1.59 30.44
CA MET A 1 7.39 1.45 29.33
C MET A 1 6.56 1.15 28.10
N SER A 2 6.21 2.18 27.33
CA SER A 2 5.44 2.04 26.10
C SER A 2 6.30 1.26 25.11
N ASN A 3 5.92 0.02 24.82
CA ASN A 3 6.36 -0.67 23.61
C ASN A 3 5.85 0.16 22.45
N LEU A 4 6.65 1.15 22.03
CA LEU A 4 6.47 1.84 20.79
C LEU A 4 6.72 0.78 19.72
N VAL A 5 5.66 0.10 19.31
CA VAL A 5 5.63 -0.66 18.06
C VAL A 5 6.12 0.34 17.03
N LYS A 6 7.37 0.20 16.58
CA LYS A 6 7.81 0.85 15.36
C LYS A 6 6.99 0.18 14.27
N SER A 7 5.79 0.71 14.02
CA SER A 7 5.03 0.31 12.85
C SER A 7 5.89 0.70 11.67
N GLU A 8 6.42 -0.28 10.95
CA GLU A 8 7.09 -0.03 9.68
C GLU A 8 6.02 0.12 8.60
N PRO A 9 6.24 0.97 7.58
CA PRO A 9 5.30 1.08 6.47
C PRO A 9 5.00 -0.29 5.88
N THR A 10 3.71 -0.60 5.69
CA THR A 10 3.27 -1.93 5.25
C THR A 10 2.63 -1.82 3.87
N LEU A 11 3.10 -2.63 2.92
CA LEU A 11 2.54 -2.68 1.57
C LEU A 11 1.18 -3.38 1.58
N MET A 12 0.17 -2.73 1.00
CA MET A 12 -1.23 -3.18 0.96
C MET A 12 -1.68 -3.61 -0.42
N VAL A 13 -1.20 -2.92 -1.45
CA VAL A 13 -1.44 -3.23 -2.86
C VAL A 13 -0.11 -3.10 -3.59
N TYR A 14 0.12 -3.99 -4.54
CA TYR A 14 1.28 -3.92 -5.42
C TYR A 14 0.89 -4.30 -6.84
N GLN A 15 1.21 -3.44 -7.81
CA GLN A 15 0.92 -3.65 -9.24
C GLN A 15 -0.52 -4.12 -9.48
N GLY A 16 -1.49 -3.43 -8.89
CA GLY A 16 -2.91 -3.76 -9.01
C GLY A 16 -3.43 -4.94 -8.20
N HIS A 17 -2.57 -5.62 -7.42
CA HIS A 17 -2.98 -6.78 -6.64
C HIS A 17 -3.03 -6.46 -5.14
N TYR A 18 -4.14 -6.83 -4.49
CA TYR A 18 -4.26 -6.72 -3.04
C TYR A 18 -3.40 -7.74 -2.32
N LEU A 19 -2.64 -7.28 -1.32
CA LEU A 19 -1.92 -8.12 -0.38
C LEU A 19 -2.83 -8.43 0.82
N TYR A 20 -3.79 -9.33 0.63
CA TYR A 20 -4.84 -9.61 1.61
C TYR A 20 -4.32 -10.02 2.99
N GLU A 21 -3.21 -10.75 3.05
CA GLU A 21 -2.59 -11.13 4.32
C GLU A 21 -2.08 -9.89 5.09
N ALA A 22 -1.47 -8.93 4.40
CA ALA A 22 -1.00 -7.68 5.00
C ALA A 22 -2.18 -6.80 5.47
N ILE A 23 -3.22 -6.68 4.64
CA ILE A 23 -4.46 -5.95 4.97
C ILE A 23 -5.09 -6.53 6.24
N LYS A 24 -5.21 -7.86 6.31
CA LYS A 24 -5.75 -8.57 7.46
C LYS A 24 -4.87 -8.42 8.70
N ALA A 25 -3.55 -8.51 8.56
CA ALA A 25 -2.60 -8.35 9.66
C ALA A 25 -2.67 -6.95 10.29
N GLN A 26 -2.86 -5.93 9.45
CA GLN A 26 -3.06 -4.54 9.88
C GLN A 26 -4.51 -4.21 10.27
N ARG A 27 -5.40 -5.21 10.33
CA ARG A 27 -6.82 -5.08 10.71
C ARG A 27 -7.60 -4.10 9.84
N LEU A 28 -7.16 -3.90 8.60
CA LEU A 28 -7.88 -3.14 7.60
C LEU A 28 -8.80 -4.05 6.80
N THR A 29 -9.77 -3.43 6.15
CA THR A 29 -10.64 -4.04 5.16
C THR A 29 -10.20 -3.65 3.75
N PRO A 30 -10.48 -4.49 2.74
CA PRO A 30 -10.27 -4.10 1.34
C PRO A 30 -11.07 -2.84 0.94
N GLU A 31 -12.16 -2.53 1.64
CA GLU A 31 -12.99 -1.35 1.39
C GLU A 31 -12.29 -0.05 1.79
N GLU A 32 -11.55 -0.05 2.90
CA GLU A 32 -10.73 1.09 3.34
C GLU A 32 -9.61 1.36 2.34
N VAL A 33 -8.94 0.31 1.85
CA VAL A 33 -7.92 0.42 0.80
C VAL A 33 -8.52 0.97 -0.49
N ARG A 34 -9.69 0.46 -0.93
CA ARG A 34 -10.41 1.01 -2.10
C ARG A 34 -10.84 2.45 -1.90
N SER A 35 -11.20 2.84 -0.69
CA SER A 35 -11.58 4.23 -0.37
C SER A 35 -10.40 5.18 -0.59
N ALA A 36 -9.21 4.81 -0.10
CA ALA A 36 -7.99 5.57 -0.34
C ALA A 36 -7.66 5.70 -1.83
N ILE A 37 -7.81 4.62 -2.60
CA ILE A 37 -7.61 4.62 -4.06
C ILE A 37 -8.60 5.59 -4.75
N ARG A 38 -9.89 5.53 -4.40
CA ARG A 38 -10.90 6.45 -4.95
C ARG A 38 -10.63 7.91 -4.59
N ASN A 39 -10.13 8.19 -3.39
CA ASN A 39 -9.79 9.56 -2.96
C ASN A 39 -8.67 10.18 -3.82
N GLN A 40 -7.85 9.37 -4.49
CA GLN A 40 -6.87 9.84 -5.48
C GLN A 40 -7.44 9.95 -6.90
N GLY A 41 -8.74 9.74 -7.09
CA GLY A 41 -9.39 9.79 -8.41
C GLY A 41 -9.13 8.56 -9.28
N ILE A 42 -8.62 7.47 -8.71
CA ILE A 42 -8.35 6.22 -9.43
C ILE A 42 -9.55 5.29 -9.30
N ALA A 43 -10.06 4.80 -10.44
CA ALA A 43 -11.25 3.95 -10.48
C ALA A 43 -10.94 2.45 -10.39
N ASN A 44 -9.83 2.01 -10.99
CA ASN A 44 -9.44 0.60 -11.05
C ASN A 44 -8.20 0.36 -10.19
N VAL A 45 -8.16 -0.76 -9.47
CA VAL A 45 -6.98 -1.08 -8.65
C VAL A 45 -5.78 -1.39 -9.54
N GLU A 46 -6.02 -1.93 -10.73
CA GLU A 46 -5.04 -2.26 -11.76
C GLU A 46 -4.21 -1.04 -12.20
N ASP A 47 -4.78 0.17 -12.06
CA ASP A 47 -4.10 1.45 -12.34
C ASP A 47 -3.24 1.94 -11.15
N VAL A 48 -3.09 1.14 -10.09
CA VAL A 48 -2.33 1.47 -8.87
C VAL A 48 -1.01 0.71 -8.84
N ALA A 49 0.11 1.43 -8.78
CA ALA A 49 1.43 0.83 -8.63
C ALA A 49 1.62 0.26 -7.22
N SER A 50 1.20 1.00 -6.20
CA SER A 50 1.22 0.51 -4.82
C SER A 50 0.28 1.29 -3.90
N VAL A 51 -0.15 0.64 -2.84
CA VAL A 51 -0.74 1.31 -1.66
C VAL A 51 0.08 0.91 -0.44
N VAL A 52 0.48 1.90 0.38
CA VAL A 52 1.27 1.69 1.60
C VAL A 52 0.49 2.23 2.79
N LEU A 53 0.40 1.45 3.86
CA LEU A 53 -0.02 1.92 5.17
C LEU A 53 1.20 2.50 5.87
N GLU A 54 1.19 3.80 6.12
CA GLU A 54 2.23 4.51 6.83
C GLU A 54 2.19 4.23 8.33
N THR A 55 3.29 4.56 9.01
CA THR A 55 3.47 4.33 10.46
C THR A 55 2.43 5.03 11.34
N GLU A 56 1.85 6.12 10.83
CA GLU A 56 0.81 6.92 11.48
C GLU A 56 -0.63 6.43 11.17
N GLY A 57 -0.77 5.38 10.36
CA GLY A 57 -2.06 4.80 9.97
C GLY A 57 -2.72 5.41 8.73
N SER A 58 -2.03 6.33 8.04
CA SER A 58 -2.49 6.89 6.77
C SER A 58 -2.20 5.93 5.61
N LEU A 59 -3.05 5.94 4.58
CA LEU A 59 -2.84 5.16 3.35
C LEU A 59 -2.32 6.09 2.25
N THR A 60 -1.08 5.83 1.81
CA THR A 60 -0.48 6.48 0.64
C THR A 60 -0.75 5.63 -0.59
N VAL A 61 -1.26 6.24 -1.66
CA VAL A 61 -1.55 5.56 -2.93
C VAL A 61 -0.63 6.13 -4.00
N ILE A 62 0.10 5.24 -4.68
CA ILE A 62 0.99 5.59 -5.78
C ILE A 62 0.34 5.07 -7.07
N PRO A 63 -0.12 5.93 -7.98
CA PRO A 63 -0.68 5.51 -9.26
C PRO A 63 0.39 4.84 -10.12
N CYS A 64 -0.05 3.93 -10.99
CA CYS A 64 0.78 3.42 -12.07
C CYS A 64 0.91 4.52 -13.13
N THR A 65 1.89 5.42 -12.96
CA THR A 65 2.34 6.30 -14.03
C THR A 65 3.38 5.55 -14.84
N ASP A 66 3.12 5.39 -16.13
CA ASP A 66 3.98 4.66 -17.06
C ASP A 66 5.30 5.41 -17.29
N LEU A 67 6.20 5.41 -16.30
CA LEU A 67 7.50 6.11 -16.33
C LEU A 67 8.54 5.44 -15.42
N GLY A 68 8.77 4.13 -15.58
CA GLY A 68 10.08 3.46 -15.41
C GLY A 68 10.97 3.70 -14.16
N ARG A 69 10.52 4.38 -13.10
CA ARG A 69 11.32 4.72 -11.91
C ARG A 69 10.47 4.53 -10.66
N LYS A 70 10.75 3.47 -9.89
CA LYS A 70 10.05 3.10 -8.65
C LYS A 70 10.95 3.29 -7.42
N SER A 71 11.55 4.47 -7.25
CA SER A 71 12.47 4.75 -6.12
C SER A 71 11.77 4.74 -4.75
N ALA A 72 10.47 4.97 -4.70
CA ALA A 72 9.67 4.95 -3.48
C ALA A 72 9.38 3.54 -2.94
N LEU A 73 9.65 2.48 -3.71
CA LEU A 73 9.37 1.10 -3.31
C LEU A 73 10.62 0.35 -2.84
N VAL A 74 11.74 1.05 -2.69
CA VAL A 74 13.04 0.45 -2.33
C VAL A 74 12.97 -0.21 -0.95
N ASP A 75 12.29 0.40 0.02
CA ASP A 75 12.21 -0.11 1.39
C ASP A 75 11.25 -1.31 1.55
N VAL A 76 10.44 -1.60 0.52
CA VAL A 76 9.42 -2.66 0.53
C VAL A 76 9.60 -3.68 -0.60
N ALA A 77 10.71 -3.58 -1.36
CA ALA A 77 10.94 -4.40 -2.54
C ALA A 77 11.00 -5.91 -2.25
N ASP A 78 11.44 -6.29 -1.05
CA ASP A 78 11.57 -7.69 -0.62
C ASP A 78 10.23 -8.38 -0.33
N GLN A 79 9.12 -7.63 -0.29
CA GLN A 79 7.78 -8.15 -0.04
C GLN A 79 7.01 -8.47 -1.33
N ILE A 80 7.61 -8.22 -2.50
CA ILE A 80 6.99 -8.42 -3.80
C ILE A 80 7.06 -9.91 -4.18
N PRO A 81 5.92 -10.62 -4.34
CA PRO A 81 5.92 -11.98 -4.86
C PRO A 81 6.46 -11.99 -6.30
N ARG A 82 7.32 -12.97 -6.62
CA ARG A 82 7.75 -13.23 -8.00
C ARG A 82 6.64 -13.84 -8.84
#